data_AF-A0A7Y0ACU1-F1
#
_entry.id   AF-A0A7Y0ACU1-F1
#
_cell.length_a   1.000
_cell.length_b   1.000
_cell.length_c   1.000
_cell.angle_alpha   90.00
_cell.angle_beta   90.00
_cell.angle_gamma   90.00
#
_symmetry.space_group_name_H-M   'P 1'
#
loop_
_entity.id
_entity.type
_entity.pdbx_description
1 polymer ?
#
loop_
_entity_poly.entity_id
_entity_poly.type
_entity_poly.pdbx_seq_one_letter_code
_entity_poly.pdbx_strand_id
1 'polypeptide(L)'
;MRFFSFLGSAALGLAFMALPHVGAAQPSGGLPVKPTRNTQYVFRNGVVYERIGSQATPLVRNIRLPNGTKVNVKSGIVEFPSGKITSLHEGDYLNAEGGLVFATPASAAAARGDYAVAANAKYDQYVHVGTVIAPAAVPGVNADSAAVREVLLQQKIELLNRKITLLQQTHPNAPSTSAVDKQLQTIDARLSSMKKP
;
A
#
# COMPACT_ATOMS: atom_id res chain seq x y z
N MET A 1 84.24 36.24 -21.63
CA MET A 1 84.66 34.87 -21.99
C MET A 1 83.93 33.88 -21.11
N ARG A 2 83.29 32.87 -21.72
CA ARG A 2 82.84 31.56 -21.16
C ARG A 2 81.69 31.60 -20.15
N PHE A 3 80.45 31.30 -20.57
CA PHE A 3 79.79 29.97 -20.70
C PHE A 3 79.69 29.19 -19.38
N PHE A 4 78.46 28.94 -18.89
CA PHE A 4 77.90 27.60 -18.67
C PHE A 4 76.39 27.64 -18.36
N SER A 5 75.66 26.77 -19.03
CA SER A 5 74.21 26.54 -18.97
C SER A 5 73.83 25.53 -17.88
N PHE A 6 72.63 25.64 -17.29
CA PHE A 6 71.82 24.52 -16.78
C PHE A 6 70.34 24.99 -16.80
N LEU A 7 69.50 24.50 -17.73
CA LEU A 7 68.56 23.36 -17.60
C LEU A 7 67.75 23.36 -16.28
N GLY A 8 66.42 23.47 -16.40
CA GLY A 8 65.48 23.29 -15.30
C GLY A 8 64.02 23.33 -15.77
N SER A 9 63.51 22.16 -16.13
CA SER A 9 62.17 21.89 -16.67
C SER A 9 61.01 22.15 -15.69
N ALA A 10 59.83 22.40 -16.29
CA ALA A 10 58.51 21.88 -15.94
C ALA A 10 57.90 22.16 -14.54
N ALA A 11 56.72 22.79 -14.53
CA ALA A 11 55.46 22.04 -14.45
C ALA A 11 54.26 22.99 -14.35
N LEU A 12 53.33 22.86 -15.30
CA LEU A 12 51.94 23.28 -15.14
C LEU A 12 51.31 22.44 -14.01
N GLY A 13 50.73 23.10 -13.02
CA GLY A 13 49.91 22.47 -11.99
C GLY A 13 48.59 23.20 -11.83
N LEU A 14 47.61 22.90 -12.70
CA LEU A 14 46.20 23.23 -12.49
C LEU A 14 45.65 22.34 -11.38
N ALA A 15 45.69 22.82 -10.14
CA ALA A 15 45.01 22.18 -9.02
C ALA A 15 43.53 22.61 -9.00
N PHE A 16 42.68 21.88 -9.72
CA PHE A 16 41.24 21.86 -9.46
C PHE A 16 41.04 21.21 -8.09
N MET A 17 40.85 22.01 -7.04
CA MET A 17 40.40 21.48 -5.75
C MET A 17 38.92 21.09 -5.89
N ALA A 18 38.69 19.80 -6.11
CA ALA A 18 37.40 19.17 -5.87
C ALA A 18 37.12 19.24 -4.36
N LEU A 19 36.36 20.25 -3.94
CA LEU A 19 35.84 20.31 -2.58
C LEU A 19 34.92 19.10 -2.37
N PRO A 20 35.19 18.23 -1.39
CA PRO A 20 34.22 17.22 -1.00
C PRO A 20 32.97 17.95 -0.52
N HIS A 21 31.85 17.73 -1.21
CA HIS A 21 30.55 18.19 -0.77
C HIS A 21 30.16 17.32 0.43
N VAL A 22 30.67 17.68 1.60
CA VAL A 22 30.21 17.12 2.87
C VAL A 22 28.77 17.60 3.02
N GLY A 23 27.82 16.75 2.63
CA GLY A 23 26.40 17.04 2.81
C GLY A 23 26.16 17.36 4.27
N ALA A 24 25.79 18.60 4.56
CA ALA A 24 25.45 19.02 5.91
C ALA A 24 24.37 18.09 6.47
N ALA A 25 24.73 17.31 7.48
CA ALA A 25 23.78 16.58 8.29
C ALA A 25 22.83 17.61 8.90
N GLN A 26 21.56 17.58 8.49
CA GLN A 26 20.53 18.44 9.07
C GLN A 26 20.43 18.15 10.58
N PRO A 27 20.16 19.19 11.42
CA PRO A 27 20.07 19.04 12.87
C PRO A 27 19.19 17.86 13.26
N SER A 28 19.70 17.02 14.16
CA SER A 28 19.02 15.85 14.73
C SER A 28 17.81 16.30 15.54
N GLY A 29 16.69 16.53 14.86
CA GLY A 29 15.48 17.03 15.52
C GLY A 29 14.28 17.11 14.62
N GLY A 30 14.47 17.38 13.33
CA GLY A 30 13.38 17.59 12.38
C GLY A 30 12.54 18.82 12.72
N LEU A 31 11.91 19.44 11.74
CA LEU A 31 10.91 20.48 12.00
C LEU A 31 9.64 19.83 12.53
N PRO A 32 9.08 20.31 13.66
CA PRO A 32 7.80 19.82 14.12
C PRO A 32 6.73 20.12 13.07
N VAL A 33 5.97 19.10 12.70
CA VAL A 33 4.85 19.23 11.74
C VAL A 33 3.55 18.83 12.41
N LYS A 34 2.44 19.43 11.95
CA LYS A 34 1.09 19.13 12.43
C LYS A 34 0.26 18.53 11.27
N PRO A 35 0.42 17.23 10.98
CA PRO A 35 -0.34 16.58 9.93
C PRO A 35 -1.84 16.57 10.24
N THR A 36 -2.65 16.61 9.19
CA THR A 36 -4.07 16.24 9.26
C THR A 36 -4.21 14.71 9.22
N ARG A 37 -5.34 14.14 9.63
CA ARG A 37 -5.56 12.67 9.62
C ARG A 37 -5.34 11.98 8.27
N ASN A 38 -5.48 12.72 7.17
CA ASN A 38 -5.30 12.18 5.82
C ASN A 38 -3.88 12.36 5.28
N THR A 39 -2.98 12.92 6.09
CA THR A 39 -1.59 13.18 5.70
C THR A 39 -0.80 11.89 5.78
N GLN A 40 -0.01 11.63 4.75
CA GLN A 40 0.87 10.48 4.69
C GLN A 40 2.25 10.91 4.23
N TYR A 41 3.29 10.27 4.74
CA TYR A 41 4.66 10.54 4.30
C TYR A 41 5.19 9.32 3.56
N VAL A 42 5.36 9.47 2.26
CA VAL A 42 5.74 8.39 1.33
C VAL A 42 7.18 8.60 0.88
N PHE A 43 7.96 7.53 0.78
CA PHE A 43 9.29 7.60 0.17
C PHE A 43 9.20 7.22 -1.29
N ARG A 44 9.68 8.11 -2.18
CA ARG A 44 9.72 7.88 -3.63
C ARG A 44 10.95 8.51 -4.24
N ASN A 45 11.63 7.81 -5.14
CA ASN A 45 12.78 8.35 -5.88
C ASN A 45 13.86 8.99 -4.97
N GLY A 46 14.11 8.43 -3.79
CA GLY A 46 15.12 8.95 -2.86
C GLY A 46 14.68 10.17 -2.03
N VAL A 47 13.41 10.57 -2.09
CA VAL A 47 12.88 11.73 -1.34
C VAL A 47 11.58 11.35 -0.63
N VAL A 48 11.38 11.87 0.57
CA VAL A 48 10.10 11.76 1.28
C VAL A 48 9.14 12.85 0.79
N TYR A 49 7.93 12.47 0.42
CA TYR A 49 6.85 13.37 0.04
C TYR A 49 5.76 13.37 1.12
N GLU A 50 5.20 14.54 1.39
CA GLU A 50 3.92 14.67 2.06
C GLU A 50 2.80 14.45 1.04
N ARG A 51 1.95 13.46 1.29
CA ARG A 51 0.80 13.11 0.47
C ARG A 51 -0.49 13.45 1.22
N ILE A 52 -1.35 14.22 0.57
CA ILE A 52 -2.70 14.52 1.04
C ILE A 52 -3.66 14.21 -0.11
N GLY A 53 -4.43 13.13 0.03
CA GLY A 53 -5.26 12.62 -1.06
C GLY A 53 -4.41 12.25 -2.28
N SER A 54 -4.67 12.89 -3.41
CA SER A 54 -3.93 12.70 -4.66
C SER A 54 -2.71 13.62 -4.82
N GLN A 55 -2.55 14.63 -3.97
CA GLN A 55 -1.44 15.58 -4.05
C GLN A 55 -0.23 15.04 -3.27
N ALA A 56 0.96 15.12 -3.87
CA ALA A 56 2.22 14.74 -3.25
C ALA A 56 3.23 15.90 -3.38
N THR A 57 3.71 16.41 -2.25
CA THR A 57 4.64 17.53 -2.16
C THR A 57 5.96 17.04 -1.59
N PRO A 58 7.10 17.23 -2.27
CA PRO A 58 8.40 16.78 -1.75
C PRO A 58 8.77 17.57 -0.50
N LEU A 59 9.25 16.86 0.52
CA LEU A 59 9.78 17.50 1.73
C LEU A 59 11.25 17.87 1.53
N VAL A 60 11.58 19.11 1.86
CA VAL A 60 12.94 19.66 1.72
C VAL A 60 13.76 19.61 3.02
N ARG A 61 13.11 19.32 4.14
CA ARG A 61 13.73 19.31 5.47
C ARG A 61 13.22 18.14 6.28
N ASN A 62 14.10 17.54 7.08
CA ASN A 62 13.73 16.55 8.08
C ASN A 62 12.54 17.04 8.93
N ILE A 63 11.63 16.13 9.27
CA ILE A 63 10.42 16.44 10.02
C ILE A 63 10.35 15.64 11.32
N ARG A 64 9.55 16.14 12.26
CA ARG A 64 9.19 15.46 13.50
C ARG A 64 7.68 15.47 13.66
N LEU A 65 7.11 14.27 13.77
CA LEU A 65 5.68 14.05 13.92
C LEU A 65 5.23 14.30 15.36
N PRO A 66 3.92 14.51 15.60
CA PRO A 66 3.38 14.79 16.94
C PRO A 66 3.69 13.69 17.97
N ASN A 67 3.79 12.44 17.54
CA ASN A 67 4.14 11.30 18.39
C ASN A 67 5.65 11.23 18.74
N GLY A 68 6.46 12.14 18.21
CA GLY A 68 7.91 12.19 18.40
C GLY A 68 8.72 11.45 17.34
N THR A 69 8.09 10.76 16.39
CA THR A 69 8.77 10.10 15.27
C THR A 69 9.52 11.14 14.42
N LYS A 70 10.80 10.89 14.16
CA LYS A 70 11.64 11.74 13.30
C LYS A 70 11.81 11.09 11.95
N VAL A 71 11.78 11.88 10.88
CA VAL A 71 11.95 11.40 9.51
C VAL A 71 13.06 12.18 8.82
N ASN A 72 14.03 11.46 8.28
CA ASN A 72 15.04 12.02 7.40
C ASN A 72 14.54 12.01 5.95
N VAL A 73 14.41 13.19 5.34
CA VAL A 73 13.76 13.31 4.03
C VAL A 73 14.61 12.81 2.87
N LYS A 74 15.93 12.75 3.04
CA LYS A 74 16.88 12.32 1.99
C LYS A 74 17.15 10.81 2.02
N SER A 75 17.18 10.22 3.22
CA SER A 75 17.45 8.79 3.36
C SER A 75 16.20 7.95 3.57
N GLY A 76 15.05 8.57 3.86
CA GLY A 76 13.84 7.85 4.26
C GLY A 76 13.95 7.19 5.64
N ILE A 77 15.02 7.46 6.40
CA ILE A 77 15.21 6.90 7.74
C ILE A 77 14.16 7.48 8.69
N VAL A 78 13.56 6.60 9.49
CA VAL A 78 12.54 6.88 10.49
C VAL A 78 13.04 6.43 11.84
N GLU A 79 13.08 7.34 12.80
CA GLU A 79 13.40 7.08 14.21
C GLU A 79 12.13 7.23 15.03
N PHE A 80 11.67 6.13 15.62
CA PHE A 80 10.49 6.11 16.48
C PHE A 80 10.82 6.64 17.89
N PRO A 81 9.82 7.12 18.65
CA PRO A 81 10.03 7.55 20.04
C PRO A 81 10.57 6.44 20.95
N SER A 82 10.40 5.17 20.60
CA SER A 82 10.99 4.02 21.30
C SER A 82 12.49 3.85 21.05
N GLY A 83 13.10 4.64 20.17
CA GLY A 83 14.49 4.50 19.73
C GLY A 83 14.69 3.49 18.60
N LYS A 84 13.63 2.79 18.17
CA LYS A 84 13.70 1.91 17.00
C LYS A 84 13.95 2.74 15.73
N ILE A 85 14.95 2.34 14.95
CA ILE A 85 15.28 2.95 13.67
C ILE A 85 14.85 1.99 12.55
N THR A 86 14.18 2.52 11.53
CA THR A 86 13.80 1.79 10.31
C THR A 86 13.94 2.71 9.10
N SER A 87 13.86 2.17 7.90
CA SER A 87 13.86 2.96 6.66
C SER A 87 12.54 2.80 5.92
N LEU A 88 12.05 3.87 5.31
CA LEU A 88 10.96 3.84 4.36
C LEU A 88 11.47 3.29 3.02
N HIS A 89 10.78 2.29 2.48
CA HIS A 89 11.01 1.83 1.11
C HIS A 89 9.94 2.38 0.16
N GLU A 90 10.18 2.22 -1.14
CA GLU A 90 9.25 2.65 -2.17
C GLU A 90 7.86 2.01 -1.93
N GLY A 91 6.84 2.85 -1.76
CA GLY A 91 5.46 2.43 -1.50
C GLY A 91 5.08 2.33 -0.02
N ASP A 92 6.05 2.17 0.89
CA ASP A 92 5.79 2.30 2.33
C ASP A 92 5.39 3.75 2.66
N TYR A 93 4.62 3.92 3.74
CA TYR A 93 4.26 5.26 4.20
C TYR A 93 4.09 5.36 5.71
N LEU A 94 4.41 6.53 6.25
CA LEU A 94 3.99 6.90 7.61
C LEU A 94 2.62 7.58 7.54
N ASN A 95 1.72 7.22 8.44
CA ASN A 95 0.47 7.95 8.63
C ASN A 95 0.68 9.22 9.50
N ALA A 96 -0.38 10.01 9.66
CA ALA A 96 -0.37 11.24 10.45
C ALA A 96 0.00 11.01 11.92
N GLU A 97 -0.32 9.83 12.44
CA GLU A 97 -0.04 9.40 13.81
C GLU A 97 1.41 8.91 14.01
N GLY A 98 2.19 8.83 12.93
CA GLY A 98 3.57 8.34 12.90
C GLY A 98 3.71 6.82 13.03
N GLY A 99 2.65 6.08 12.73
CA GLY A 99 2.67 4.65 12.45
C GLY A 99 3.12 4.36 11.02
N LEU A 100 3.96 3.34 10.87
CA LEU A 100 4.49 2.90 9.58
C LEU A 100 3.62 1.81 8.98
N VAL A 101 3.21 1.99 7.73
CA VAL A 101 2.48 1.01 6.93
C VAL A 101 3.39 0.53 5.81
N PHE A 102 3.54 -0.79 5.73
CA PHE A 102 4.40 -1.45 4.76
C PHE A 102 3.61 -1.81 3.50
N ALA A 103 4.17 -1.53 2.34
CA ALA A 103 3.58 -1.92 1.05
C ALA A 103 3.89 -3.38 0.68
N THR A 104 4.95 -3.97 1.26
CA THR A 104 5.39 -5.33 0.92
C THR A 104 5.74 -6.15 2.16
N PRO A 105 5.60 -7.49 2.10
CA PRO A 105 6.12 -8.39 3.13
C PRO A 105 7.62 -8.21 3.38
N ALA A 106 8.40 -7.94 2.32
CA ALA A 106 9.84 -7.74 2.42
C ALA A 106 10.19 -6.49 3.25
N SER A 107 9.51 -5.36 3.02
CA SER A 107 9.74 -4.15 3.82
C SER A 107 9.31 -4.34 5.29
N ALA A 108 8.22 -5.06 5.53
CA ALA A 108 7.79 -5.42 6.88
C ALA A 108 8.78 -6.34 7.61
N ALA A 109 9.36 -7.32 6.91
CA ALA A 109 10.37 -8.23 7.45
C ALA A 109 11.68 -7.48 7.76
N ALA A 110 12.14 -6.63 6.82
CA ALA A 110 13.34 -5.82 6.98
C ALA A 110 13.24 -4.90 8.21
N ALA A 111 12.06 -4.33 8.48
CA ALA A 111 11.82 -3.53 9.68
C ALA A 111 11.89 -4.33 10.99
N ARG A 112 11.89 -5.66 10.93
CA ARG A 112 12.13 -6.57 12.07
C ARG A 112 13.56 -7.13 12.07
N GLY A 113 14.40 -6.75 11.11
CA GLY A 113 15.75 -7.26 10.94
C GLY A 113 15.83 -8.58 10.17
N ASP A 114 14.74 -9.01 9.52
CA ASP A 114 14.69 -10.22 8.70
C ASP A 114 14.78 -9.85 7.21
N TYR A 115 15.85 -10.31 6.56
CA TYR A 115 16.13 -10.06 5.15
C TYR A 115 16.01 -11.32 4.28
N ALA A 116 15.45 -12.41 4.82
CA ALA A 116 15.27 -13.66 4.09
C ALA A 116 14.05 -13.61 3.13
N VAL A 117 13.15 -12.64 3.30
CA VAL A 117 11.96 -12.47 2.47
C VAL A 117 12.35 -11.84 1.12
N ALA A 118 11.94 -12.48 0.02
CA ALA A 118 12.22 -12.00 -1.33
C ALA A 118 11.64 -10.59 -1.58
N ALA A 119 12.44 -9.69 -2.19
CA ALA A 119 12.06 -8.29 -2.42
C ALA A 119 10.80 -8.10 -3.28
N ASN A 120 10.46 -9.07 -4.12
CA ASN A 120 9.26 -9.06 -4.96
C ASN A 120 8.04 -9.71 -4.30
N ALA A 121 8.16 -10.21 -3.06
CA ALA A 121 7.05 -10.77 -2.32
C ALA A 121 5.88 -9.78 -2.24
N LYS A 122 4.66 -10.29 -2.35
CA LYS A 122 3.42 -9.51 -2.30
C LYS A 122 2.59 -10.02 -1.14
N TYR A 123 1.82 -9.11 -0.52
CA TYR A 123 0.75 -9.54 0.35
C TYR A 123 -0.27 -10.30 -0.51
N ASP A 124 -0.79 -11.40 0.03
CA ASP A 124 -1.96 -12.03 -0.55
C ASP A 124 -3.08 -11.01 -0.62
N GLN A 125 -3.86 -11.07 -1.71
CA GLN A 125 -5.02 -10.22 -1.83
C GLN A 125 -5.95 -10.53 -0.67
N TYR A 126 -6.23 -9.51 0.14
CA TYR A 126 -7.17 -9.65 1.24
C TYR A 126 -8.53 -10.01 0.68
N VAL A 127 -8.94 -11.27 0.89
CA VAL A 127 -10.30 -11.71 0.68
C VAL A 127 -11.06 -11.31 1.93
N HIS A 128 -11.82 -10.22 1.83
CA HIS A 128 -12.76 -9.89 2.89
C HIS A 128 -13.76 -11.04 2.98
N VAL A 129 -13.88 -11.65 4.15
CA VAL A 129 -14.90 -12.68 4.42
C VAL A 129 -16.26 -12.02 4.15
N GLY A 130 -16.91 -12.39 3.05
CA GLY A 130 -18.15 -11.78 2.53
C GLY A 130 -18.03 -11.00 1.20
N THR A 131 -16.83 -10.84 0.63
CA THR A 131 -16.66 -10.24 -0.72
C THR A 131 -16.36 -11.34 -1.74
N VAL A 132 -17.34 -11.60 -2.60
CA VAL A 132 -17.29 -12.58 -3.68
C VAL A 132 -16.35 -12.04 -4.77
N ILE A 133 -15.10 -12.51 -4.82
CA ILE A 133 -14.36 -12.52 -6.09
C ILE A 133 -14.85 -13.77 -6.81
N ALA A 134 -15.58 -13.59 -7.92
CA ALA A 134 -15.91 -14.71 -8.80
C ALA A 134 -14.61 -15.46 -9.13
N PRO A 135 -14.44 -16.73 -8.73
CA PRO A 135 -13.20 -17.42 -8.96
C PRO A 135 -13.08 -17.68 -10.47
N ALA A 136 -12.13 -17.02 -11.12
CA ALA A 136 -11.46 -17.66 -12.24
C ALA A 136 -10.92 -18.99 -11.68
N ALA A 137 -11.37 -20.10 -12.28
CA ALA A 137 -11.18 -21.45 -11.78
C ALA A 137 -9.71 -21.72 -11.40
N VAL A 138 -9.43 -21.69 -10.10
CA VAL A 138 -8.20 -22.27 -9.54
C VAL A 138 -8.52 -23.75 -9.28
N PRO A 139 -7.89 -24.70 -9.99
CA PRO A 139 -8.09 -26.11 -9.74
C PRO A 139 -7.50 -26.46 -8.37
N GLY A 140 -8.32 -26.96 -7.45
CA GLY A 140 -7.85 -27.52 -6.17
C GLY A 140 -8.37 -26.85 -4.89
N VAL A 141 -9.11 -25.74 -4.99
CA VAL A 141 -9.87 -25.21 -3.84
C VAL A 141 -11.26 -25.81 -3.90
N ASN A 142 -11.56 -26.77 -3.02
CA ASN A 142 -12.95 -27.13 -2.75
C ASN A 142 -13.63 -25.84 -2.28
N ALA A 143 -14.48 -25.26 -3.12
CA ALA A 143 -15.21 -24.05 -2.82
C ALA A 143 -15.91 -24.25 -1.47
N ASP A 144 -15.49 -23.48 -0.45
CA ASP A 144 -16.06 -23.55 0.89
C ASP A 144 -17.58 -23.48 0.77
N SER A 145 -18.25 -24.52 1.26
CA SER A 145 -19.71 -24.63 1.22
C SER A 145 -20.40 -23.41 1.84
N ALA A 146 -19.72 -22.73 2.77
CA ALA A 146 -20.15 -21.47 3.36
C ALA A 146 -20.14 -20.30 2.35
N ALA A 147 -19.06 -20.13 1.56
CA ALA A 147 -18.96 -19.06 0.57
C ALA A 147 -19.97 -19.26 -0.58
N VAL A 148 -20.12 -20.50 -1.04
CA VAL A 148 -21.12 -20.85 -2.07
C VAL A 148 -22.55 -20.62 -1.54
N ARG A 149 -22.80 -20.96 -0.26
CA ARG A 149 -24.09 -20.71 0.39
C ARG A 149 -24.40 -19.22 0.51
N GLU A 150 -23.42 -18.39 0.84
CA GLU A 150 -23.61 -16.94 0.94
C GLU A 150 -23.99 -16.30 -0.40
N VAL A 151 -23.31 -16.68 -1.49
CA VAL A 151 -23.65 -16.23 -2.85
C VAL A 151 -25.08 -16.61 -3.23
N LEU A 152 -25.48 -17.86 -2.94
CA LEU A 152 -26.83 -18.34 -3.22
C LEU A 152 -27.89 -17.59 -2.40
N LEU A 153 -27.59 -17.21 -1.16
CA LEU A 153 -28.49 -16.41 -0.31
C LEU A 153 -28.63 -14.97 -0.84
N GLN A 154 -27.53 -14.33 -1.27
CA GLN A 154 -27.58 -13.00 -1.88
C GLN A 154 -28.42 -13.00 -3.16
N GLN A 155 -28.19 -13.98 -4.04
CA GLN A 155 -28.97 -14.14 -5.27
C GLN A 155 -30.47 -14.41 -4.99
N LYS A 156 -30.78 -15.13 -3.90
CA LYS A 156 -32.17 -15.32 -3.45
C LYS A 156 -32.83 -14.00 -3.04
N ILE A 157 -32.12 -13.14 -2.29
CA ILE A 157 -32.64 -11.84 -1.86
C ILE A 157 -32.95 -10.95 -3.07
N GLU A 158 -32.06 -10.90 -4.07
CA GLU A 158 -32.29 -10.13 -5.30
C GLU A 158 -33.53 -10.61 -6.07
N LEU A 159 -33.70 -11.93 -6.22
CA LEU A 159 -34.88 -12.50 -6.88
C LEU A 159 -36.16 -12.24 -6.09
N LEU A 160 -36.11 -12.27 -4.75
CA LEU A 160 -37.26 -11.93 -3.91
C LEU A 160 -37.63 -10.45 -4.06
N ASN A 161 -36.66 -9.54 -4.09
CA ASN A 161 -36.91 -8.11 -4.33
C ASN A 161 -37.51 -7.86 -5.72
N ARG A 162 -37.02 -8.57 -6.74
CA ARG A 162 -37.60 -8.54 -8.09
C ARG A 162 -39.03 -9.07 -8.10
N LYS A 163 -39.31 -10.17 -7.40
CA LYS A 163 -40.67 -10.73 -7.27
C LYS A 163 -41.62 -9.76 -6.58
N ILE A 164 -41.18 -9.12 -5.49
CA ILE A 164 -41.95 -8.08 -4.79
C ILE A 164 -42.29 -6.95 -5.75
N THR A 165 -41.31 -6.46 -6.52
CA THR A 165 -41.51 -5.41 -7.51
C THR A 165 -42.53 -5.82 -8.59
N LEU A 166 -42.47 -7.06 -9.06
CA LEU A 166 -43.41 -7.59 -10.05
C LEU A 166 -44.83 -7.76 -9.49
N LEU A 167 -44.97 -8.18 -8.23
CA LEU A 167 -46.27 -8.35 -7.56
C LEU A 167 -46.91 -7.01 -7.15
N GLN A 168 -46.10 -5.97 -6.93
CA GLN A 168 -46.57 -4.62 -6.61
C GLN A 168 -47.05 -3.84 -7.85
N GLN A 169 -46.83 -4.36 -9.07
CA GLN A 169 -47.35 -3.75 -10.29
C GLN A 169 -48.86 -4.02 -10.43
N THR A 170 -49.69 -3.05 -10.05
CA THR A 170 -51.16 -3.05 -10.16
C THR A 170 -51.67 -2.83 -11.60
N HIS A 171 -50.97 -3.37 -12.59
CA HIS A 171 -51.34 -3.23 -14.00
C HIS A 171 -52.07 -4.50 -14.49
N PRO A 172 -53.09 -4.38 -15.35
CA PRO A 172 -53.86 -5.52 -15.88
C PRO A 172 -53.02 -6.52 -16.71
N ASN A 173 -51.78 -6.15 -17.09
CA ASN A 173 -50.82 -6.97 -17.82
C ASN A 173 -49.50 -7.12 -17.04
N ALA A 174 -49.56 -7.40 -15.73
CA ALA A 174 -48.36 -7.59 -14.92
C ALA A 174 -47.48 -8.75 -15.46
N PRO A 175 -46.14 -8.61 -15.50
CA PRO A 175 -45.25 -9.67 -15.96
C PRO A 175 -45.35 -10.89 -15.03
N SER A 176 -45.44 -12.09 -15.61
CA SER A 176 -45.54 -13.34 -14.83
C SER A 176 -44.33 -13.55 -13.90
N THR A 177 -44.59 -13.90 -12.64
CA THR A 177 -43.53 -14.27 -11.68
C THR A 177 -42.94 -15.66 -11.91
N SER A 178 -43.52 -16.45 -12.82
CA SER A 178 -43.17 -17.87 -13.02
C SER A 178 -41.68 -18.10 -13.30
N ALA A 179 -41.04 -17.19 -14.05
CA ALA A 179 -39.60 -17.27 -14.30
C ALA A 179 -38.77 -17.05 -13.04
N VAL A 180 -39.15 -16.08 -12.19
CA VAL A 180 -38.50 -15.80 -10.91
C VAL A 180 -38.72 -16.96 -9.93
N ASP A 181 -39.91 -17.56 -9.94
CA ASP A 181 -40.26 -18.70 -9.09
C ASP A 181 -39.43 -19.94 -9.42
N LYS A 182 -39.19 -20.24 -10.71
CA LYS A 182 -38.30 -21.33 -11.12
C LYS A 182 -36.84 -21.11 -10.70
N GLN A 183 -36.37 -19.86 -10.76
CA GLN A 183 -35.02 -19.50 -10.32
C GLN A 183 -34.86 -19.62 -8.80
N LEU A 184 -35.87 -19.18 -8.02
CA LEU A 184 -35.90 -19.37 -6.57
C LEU A 184 -35.89 -20.85 -6.18
N GLN A 185 -36.68 -21.69 -6.86
CA GLN A 185 -36.71 -23.14 -6.63
C GLN A 185 -35.35 -23.81 -6.88
N THR A 186 -34.64 -23.36 -7.93
CA THR A 186 -33.30 -23.88 -8.26
C THR A 186 -32.28 -23.51 -7.19
N ILE A 187 -32.31 -22.27 -6.71
CA ILE A 187 -31.43 -21.80 -5.63
C ILE A 187 -31.73 -22.54 -4.32
N ASP A 188 -33.01 -22.75 -4.00
CA ASP A 188 -33.41 -23.47 -2.79
C ASP A 188 -33.02 -24.95 -2.79
N ALA A 189 -33.07 -25.60 -3.95
CA ALA A 189 -32.55 -26.96 -4.11
C ALA A 189 -31.03 -27.02 -3.87
N ARG A 190 -30.28 -26.04 -4.39
CA ARG A 190 -28.82 -25.94 -4.17
C ARG A 190 -28.46 -25.62 -2.72
N LEU A 191 -29.21 -24.74 -2.05
CA LEU A 191 -29.03 -24.45 -0.63
C LEU A 191 -29.35 -25.67 0.25
N SER A 192 -30.35 -26.46 -0.14
CA SER A 192 -30.77 -27.65 0.61
C SER A 192 -29.79 -28.82 0.46
N SER A 193 -29.21 -29.02 -0.72
CA SER A 193 -28.17 -30.04 -0.93
C SER A 193 -26.88 -29.72 -0.16
N MET A 194 -26.62 -28.45 0.13
CA MET A 194 -25.47 -27.99 0.94
C MET A 194 -25.68 -28.09 2.46
N LYS A 195 -26.92 -28.30 2.93
CA LYS A 195 -27.25 -28.40 4.36
C LYS A 195 -27.18 -29.84 4.90
N LYS A 196 -27.11 -30.84 4.02
CA LYS A 196 -27.09 -32.25 4.44
C LYS A 196 -25.67 -32.64 4.86
N PRO A 197 -25.45 -33.14 6.09
CA PRO A 197 -24.15 -33.66 6.52
C PRO A 197 -23.74 -34.89 5.71
#